data_AF-A0A0W0YXA3-F1
#
_entry.id   AF-A0A0W0YXA3-F1
#
_cell.length_a   1.000
_cell.length_b   1.000
_cell.length_c   1.000
_cell.angle_alpha   90.00
_cell.angle_beta   90.00
_cell.angle_gamma   90.00
#
_symmetry.space_group_name_H-M   'P 1'
#
loop_
_entity.id
_entity.type
_entity.pdbx_description
1 polymer ?
#
loop_
_entity_poly.entity_id
_entity_poly.type
_entity_poly.pdbx_seq_one_letter_code
_entity_poly.pdbx_strand_id
1 'polypeptide(L)'
;MSWRDYLTNDALALEKRLKPEVVQHNDGMKSTANTDVKRNIIHLDVSQQPLKAALSYSYELKNLENAPKYKELNEQARRRLITKSGYVKGVIALEAQAAYFRAKVFRDSALEDDEVPFRKEYLDIFDKAGSQQEAEEALLRYMLDYGLVRRSFTVKKFYADCYDYYAGKKPWPNFYDEQRENTVITLNHEKPQSPDGSFNP
;
A
#
# COMPACT_ATOMS: atom_id res chain seq x y z
N MET A 1 17.95 6.26 17.07
CA MET A 1 17.01 5.14 16.94
C MET A 1 16.91 4.78 15.46
N SER A 2 17.14 3.51 15.12
CA SER A 2 17.03 2.97 13.76
C SER A 2 15.56 2.69 13.41
N TRP A 3 15.21 2.64 12.13
CA TRP A 3 13.87 2.25 11.70
C TRP A 3 13.48 0.84 12.19
N ARG A 4 14.46 -0.06 12.35
CA ARG A 4 14.22 -1.40 12.90
C ARG A 4 13.74 -1.40 14.34
N ASP A 5 14.14 -0.41 15.13
CA ASP A 5 13.77 -0.31 16.55
C ASP A 5 12.27 -0.03 16.73
N TYR A 6 11.59 0.43 15.67
CA TYR A 6 10.15 0.69 15.63
C TYR A 6 9.32 -0.51 15.14
N LEU A 7 9.95 -1.62 14.73
CA LEU A 7 9.19 -2.81 14.35
C LEU A 7 8.68 -3.54 15.60
N THR A 8 7.39 -3.87 15.59
CA THR A 8 6.72 -4.57 16.69
C THR A 8 6.61 -6.08 16.39
N ASN A 9 6.18 -6.86 17.39
CA ASN A 9 6.21 -8.32 17.35
C ASN A 9 5.64 -8.96 16.08
N ASP A 10 4.54 -8.42 15.53
CA ASP A 10 3.93 -8.97 14.32
C ASP A 10 4.74 -8.68 13.05
N ALA A 11 5.31 -7.48 12.93
CA ALA A 11 6.20 -7.14 11.82
C ALA A 11 7.49 -7.97 11.85
N LEU A 12 8.07 -8.16 13.04
CA LEU A 12 9.25 -9.00 13.25
C LEU A 12 8.96 -10.49 12.97
N ALA A 13 7.80 -10.99 13.40
CA ALA A 13 7.38 -12.36 13.10
C ALA A 13 7.17 -12.58 11.59
N LEU A 14 6.56 -11.60 10.92
CA LEU A 14 6.37 -11.63 9.47
C LEU A 14 7.71 -11.58 8.72
N GLU A 15 8.60 -10.67 9.10
CA GLU A 15 9.96 -10.57 8.56
C GLU A 15 10.72 -11.90 8.71
N LYS A 16 10.70 -12.51 9.91
CA LYS A 16 11.37 -13.78 10.19
C LYS A 16 10.87 -14.92 9.31
N ARG A 17 9.58 -14.92 8.97
CA ARG A 17 8.98 -15.94 8.10
C ARG A 17 9.29 -15.70 6.63
N LEU A 18 9.19 -14.45 6.15
CA LEU A 18 9.39 -14.10 4.74
C LEU A 18 10.86 -13.99 4.34
N LYS A 19 11.73 -13.65 5.30
CA LYS A 19 13.18 -13.45 5.11
C LYS A 19 13.50 -12.59 3.87
N PRO A 20 12.91 -11.38 3.75
CA PRO A 20 13.21 -10.50 2.62
C PRO A 20 14.68 -10.06 2.65
N GLU A 21 15.26 -9.92 1.47
CA GLU A 21 16.45 -9.08 1.33
C GLU A 21 16.02 -7.61 1.42
N VAL A 22 16.73 -6.81 2.22
CA VAL A 22 16.40 -5.39 2.40
C VAL A 22 17.51 -4.53 1.81
N VAL A 23 17.21 -3.83 0.72
CA VAL A 23 18.12 -2.90 0.07
C VAL A 23 17.78 -1.48 0.51
N GLN A 24 18.65 -0.88 1.32
CA GLN A 24 18.46 0.48 1.83
C GLN A 24 19.06 1.50 0.86
N HIS A 25 18.34 2.59 0.60
CA HIS A 25 18.82 3.72 -0.20
C HIS A 25 18.53 5.05 0.52
N ASN A 26 19.24 6.10 0.11
CA ASN A 26 19.19 7.45 0.69
C ASN A 26 18.99 8.51 -0.41
N ASP A 27 18.06 8.26 -1.31
CA ASP A 27 17.84 9.07 -2.51
C ASP A 27 16.61 9.99 -2.42
N GLY A 28 15.85 9.92 -1.32
CA GLY A 28 14.68 10.79 -1.08
C GLY A 28 13.57 10.58 -2.11
N MET A 29 13.47 9.38 -2.69
CA MET A 29 12.48 9.06 -3.71
C MET A 29 11.03 9.31 -3.24
N LYS A 30 10.14 9.55 -4.22
CA LYS A 30 8.70 9.75 -3.96
C LYS A 30 8.02 8.52 -3.32
N SER A 31 8.55 7.31 -3.54
CA SER A 31 8.13 6.11 -2.82
C SER A 31 9.13 5.85 -1.70
N THR A 32 8.63 5.72 -0.47
CA THR A 32 9.49 5.47 0.70
C THR A 32 9.88 4.00 0.86
N ALA A 33 9.21 3.10 0.15
CA ALA A 33 9.60 1.71 -0.03
C ALA A 33 8.94 1.10 -1.28
N ASN A 34 9.43 -0.04 -1.75
CA ASN A 34 8.75 -0.89 -2.74
C ASN A 34 9.28 -2.33 -2.68
N THR A 35 8.42 -3.30 -3.02
CA THR A 35 8.74 -4.74 -2.94
C THR A 35 8.99 -5.34 -4.31
N ASP A 36 10.21 -5.81 -4.60
CA ASP A 36 10.42 -6.78 -5.67
C ASP A 36 10.00 -8.20 -5.25
N VAL A 37 8.76 -8.56 -5.58
CA VAL A 37 8.17 -9.87 -5.28
C VAL A 37 8.92 -11.02 -5.95
N LYS A 38 9.44 -10.83 -7.17
CA LYS A 38 10.14 -11.90 -7.90
C LYS A 38 11.46 -12.24 -7.22
N ARG A 39 12.16 -11.22 -6.72
CA ARG A 39 13.46 -11.37 -6.07
C ARG A 39 13.39 -11.47 -4.55
N ASN A 40 12.20 -11.33 -3.96
CA ASN A 40 12.00 -11.26 -2.52
C ASN A 40 12.82 -10.11 -1.87
N ILE A 41 12.90 -8.98 -2.56
CA ILE A 41 13.66 -7.79 -2.13
C ILE A 41 12.68 -6.69 -1.71
N ILE A 42 12.93 -6.03 -0.59
CA ILE A 42 12.27 -4.77 -0.22
C ILE A 42 13.30 -3.65 -0.35
N HIS A 43 13.03 -2.69 -1.22
CA HIS A 43 13.75 -1.44 -1.31
C HIS A 43 13.16 -0.47 -0.29
N LEU A 44 14.02 0.17 0.51
CA LEU A 44 13.60 1.06 1.58
C LEU A 44 14.41 2.36 1.56
N ASP A 45 13.73 3.49 1.46
CA ASP A 45 14.33 4.81 1.60
C ASP A 45 14.50 5.14 3.09
N VAL A 46 15.74 5.12 3.58
CA VAL A 46 16.08 5.41 4.98
C VAL A 46 16.54 6.85 5.19
N SER A 47 16.43 7.72 4.18
CA SER A 47 16.64 9.17 4.31
C SER A 47 15.51 9.88 5.09
N GLN A 48 14.38 9.20 5.27
CA GLN A 48 13.20 9.70 5.97
C GLN A 48 13.30 9.50 7.50
N GLN A 49 12.35 10.07 8.25
CA GLN A 49 12.21 9.77 9.68
C GLN A 49 12.16 8.25 9.93
N PRO A 50 12.90 7.70 10.92
CA PRO A 50 12.97 6.26 11.17
C PRO A 50 11.62 5.55 11.30
N LEU A 51 10.64 6.17 11.98
CA LEU A 51 9.28 5.66 12.07
C LEU A 51 8.62 5.54 10.69
N LYS A 52 8.76 6.55 9.84
CA LYS A 52 8.19 6.54 8.48
C LYS A 52 8.78 5.41 7.64
N ALA A 53 10.08 5.14 7.78
CA ALA A 53 10.73 3.99 7.15
C ALA A 53 10.18 2.66 7.71
N ALA A 54 10.03 2.53 9.03
CA ALA A 54 9.48 1.31 9.66
C ALA A 54 8.04 1.00 9.21
N LEU A 55 7.20 2.03 9.11
CA LEU A 55 5.82 1.88 8.63
C LEU A 55 5.78 1.55 7.13
N SER A 56 6.65 2.15 6.33
CA SER A 56 6.78 1.80 4.91
C SER A 56 7.22 0.35 4.73
N TYR A 57 8.21 -0.08 5.50
CA TYR A 57 8.68 -1.46 5.51
C TYR A 57 7.59 -2.46 5.92
N SER A 58 6.84 -2.15 6.98
CA SER A 58 5.75 -3.03 7.47
C SER A 58 4.67 -3.24 6.42
N TYR A 59 4.33 -2.18 5.68
CA TYR A 59 3.40 -2.25 4.57
C TYR A 59 3.93 -3.13 3.42
N GLU A 60 5.20 -2.95 3.06
CA GLU A 60 5.85 -3.78 2.03
C GLU A 60 6.00 -5.25 2.47
N LEU A 61 6.26 -5.55 3.74
CA LEU A 61 6.23 -6.92 4.27
C LEU A 61 4.88 -7.60 4.04
N LYS A 62 3.78 -6.88 4.27
CA LYS A 62 2.44 -7.42 4.04
C LYS A 62 2.13 -7.59 2.56
N ASN A 63 2.64 -6.70 1.71
CA ASN A 63 2.54 -6.87 0.26
C ASN A 63 3.36 -8.06 -0.26
N LEU A 64 4.54 -8.28 0.32
CA LEU A 64 5.35 -9.45 0.03
C LEU A 64 4.65 -10.74 0.46
N GLU A 65 3.96 -10.75 1.60
CA GLU A 65 3.09 -11.88 1.97
C GLU A 65 1.95 -12.09 0.96
N ASN A 66 1.35 -10.99 0.48
CA ASN A 66 0.24 -11.02 -0.48
C ASN A 66 0.67 -11.31 -1.92
N ALA A 67 1.98 -11.39 -2.21
CA ALA A 67 2.53 -11.66 -3.53
C ALA A 67 1.86 -12.82 -4.30
N PRO A 68 1.61 -14.00 -3.71
CA PRO A 68 0.94 -15.09 -4.42
C PRO A 68 -0.48 -14.73 -4.87
N LYS A 69 -1.21 -13.95 -4.06
CA LYS A 69 -2.57 -13.50 -4.35
C LYS A 69 -2.59 -12.47 -5.49
N TYR A 70 -1.63 -11.53 -5.51
CA TYR A 70 -1.45 -10.62 -6.65
C TYR A 70 -1.15 -11.41 -7.94
N LYS A 71 -0.26 -12.40 -7.87
CA LYS A 71 0.07 -13.26 -9.02
C LYS A 71 -1.15 -14.01 -9.53
N GLU A 72 -1.99 -14.52 -8.63
CA GLU A 72 -3.23 -15.19 -8.99
C GLU A 72 -4.21 -14.24 -9.70
N LEU A 73 -4.45 -13.04 -9.16
CA LEU A 73 -5.31 -12.03 -9.80
C LEU A 73 -4.79 -11.65 -11.20
N ASN A 74 -3.48 -11.47 -11.35
CA ASN A 74 -2.84 -11.19 -12.63
C ASN A 74 -3.03 -12.34 -13.63
N GLU A 75 -2.93 -13.59 -13.17
CA GLU A 75 -3.14 -14.77 -14.01
C GLU A 75 -4.61 -14.93 -14.41
N GLN A 76 -5.55 -14.72 -13.48
CA GLN A 76 -6.97 -14.70 -13.79
C GLN A 76 -7.31 -13.59 -14.81
N ALA A 77 -6.66 -12.43 -14.73
CA ALA A 77 -6.81 -11.35 -15.71
C ALA A 77 -6.26 -11.74 -17.09
N ARG A 78 -5.05 -12.34 -17.16
CA ARG A 78 -4.46 -12.87 -18.41
C ARG A 78 -5.37 -13.89 -19.09
N ARG A 79 -5.91 -14.82 -18.31
CA ARG A 79 -6.84 -15.86 -18.78
C ARG A 79 -8.27 -15.34 -18.97
N ARG A 80 -8.54 -14.07 -18.66
CA ARG A 80 -9.86 -13.43 -18.74
C ARG A 80 -10.95 -14.14 -17.91
N LEU A 81 -10.54 -14.77 -16.80
CA LEU A 81 -11.42 -15.47 -15.86
C LEU A 81 -12.05 -14.54 -14.81
N ILE A 82 -11.51 -13.32 -14.67
CA ILE A 82 -12.02 -12.30 -13.76
C ILE A 82 -12.46 -11.06 -14.54
N THR A 83 -13.51 -10.40 -14.06
CA THR A 83 -13.94 -9.11 -14.62
C THR A 83 -12.98 -8.00 -14.23
N LYS A 84 -12.94 -6.92 -15.01
CA LYS A 84 -12.14 -5.73 -14.66
C LYS A 84 -12.48 -5.20 -13.27
N SER A 85 -13.77 -5.09 -12.94
CA SER A 85 -14.20 -4.64 -11.61
C SER A 85 -13.80 -5.62 -10.50
N GLY A 86 -13.86 -6.93 -10.77
CA GLY A 86 -13.41 -7.96 -9.82
C GLY A 86 -11.91 -7.86 -9.56
N TYR A 87 -11.11 -7.68 -10.61
CA TYR A 87 -9.67 -7.48 -10.49
C TYR A 87 -9.32 -6.23 -9.67
N VAL A 88 -9.92 -5.08 -10.00
CA VAL A 88 -9.68 -3.82 -9.28
C VAL A 88 -10.03 -3.96 -7.79
N LYS A 89 -11.20 -4.54 -7.47
CA LYS A 89 -11.60 -4.77 -6.08
C LYS A 89 -10.65 -5.75 -5.37
N GLY A 90 -10.26 -6.83 -6.04
CA GLY A 90 -9.36 -7.84 -5.49
C GLY A 90 -7.98 -7.28 -5.15
N VAL A 91 -7.39 -6.50 -6.06
CA VAL A 91 -6.09 -5.87 -5.84
C VAL A 91 -6.17 -4.85 -4.70
N ILE A 92 -7.18 -3.98 -4.69
CA ILE A 92 -7.35 -2.98 -3.62
C ILE A 92 -7.64 -3.65 -2.26
N ALA A 93 -8.26 -4.82 -2.23
CA ALA A 93 -8.45 -5.55 -0.97
C ALA A 93 -7.11 -6.05 -0.37
N LEU A 94 -6.13 -6.42 -1.22
CA LEU A 94 -4.79 -6.77 -0.77
C LEU A 94 -4.02 -5.54 -0.26
N GLU A 95 -4.23 -4.38 -0.89
CA GLU A 95 -3.69 -3.10 -0.42
C GLU A 95 -4.31 -2.68 0.92
N ALA A 96 -5.60 -2.91 1.11
CA ALA A 96 -6.30 -2.67 2.37
C ALA A 96 -5.73 -3.52 3.51
N GLN A 97 -5.40 -4.80 3.24
CA GLN A 97 -4.69 -5.67 4.20
C GLN A 97 -3.32 -5.11 4.58
N ALA A 98 -2.56 -4.57 3.61
CA ALA A 98 -1.27 -3.94 3.86
C ALA A 98 -1.40 -2.66 4.68
N ALA A 99 -2.40 -1.83 4.38
CA ALA A 99 -2.70 -0.62 5.13
C ALA A 99 -3.14 -0.91 6.57
N TYR A 100 -3.99 -1.91 6.76
CA TYR A 100 -4.38 -2.39 8.10
C TYR A 100 -3.16 -2.81 8.90
N PHE A 101 -2.29 -3.64 8.32
CA PHE A 101 -1.09 -4.11 8.99
C PHE A 101 -0.16 -2.96 9.39
N ARG A 102 0.02 -1.97 8.50
CA ARG A 102 0.78 -0.76 8.80
C ARG A 102 0.16 0.06 9.94
N ALA A 103 -1.17 0.22 9.98
CA ALA A 103 -1.88 0.91 11.05
C ALA A 103 -1.72 0.17 12.40
N LYS A 104 -1.79 -1.17 12.38
CA LYS A 104 -1.54 -2.00 13.54
C LYS A 104 -0.12 -1.79 14.10
N VAL A 105 0.90 -1.85 13.25
CA VAL A 105 2.29 -1.62 13.67
C VAL A 105 2.47 -0.22 14.25
N PHE A 106 1.82 0.79 13.66
CA PHE A 106 1.83 2.14 14.21
C PHE A 106 1.24 2.18 15.63
N ARG A 107 0.05 1.61 15.85
CA ARG A 107 -0.58 1.59 17.19
C ARG A 107 0.20 0.75 18.20
N ASP A 108 0.80 -0.35 17.77
CA ASP A 108 1.65 -1.20 18.62
C ASP A 108 2.96 -0.49 19.04
N SER A 109 3.40 0.54 18.30
CA SER A 109 4.65 1.27 18.58
C SER A 109 4.55 2.26 19.75
N ALA A 110 3.35 2.47 20.32
CA ALA A 110 3.09 3.33 21.48
C ALA A 110 3.56 4.79 21.35
N LEU A 111 3.65 5.31 20.12
CA LEU A 111 4.02 6.71 19.86
C LEU A 111 2.80 7.63 19.98
N GLU A 112 3.02 8.83 20.52
CA GLU A 112 1.97 9.85 20.65
C GLU A 112 1.55 10.39 19.26
N ASP A 113 0.26 10.72 19.12
CA ASP A 113 -0.42 11.11 17.87
C ASP A 113 0.11 12.40 17.22
N ASP A 114 1.07 13.06 17.84
CA ASP A 114 1.58 14.38 17.44
C ASP A 114 2.75 14.28 16.44
N GLU A 115 3.35 13.09 16.29
CA GLU A 115 4.50 12.81 15.40
C GLU A 115 4.15 11.83 14.25
N VAL A 116 2.94 11.90 13.69
CA VAL A 116 2.39 10.81 12.84
C VAL A 116 2.70 11.00 11.34
N PRO A 117 3.66 10.25 10.75
CA PRO A 117 3.89 10.21 9.30
C PRO A 117 2.88 9.30 8.58
N PHE A 118 1.67 9.18 9.12
CA PHE A 118 0.62 8.25 8.71
C PHE A 118 -0.70 9.01 8.49
N ARG A 119 -1.60 8.45 7.68
CA ARG A 119 -2.88 9.11 7.38
C ARG A 119 -3.84 8.98 8.55
N LYS A 120 -4.34 10.11 9.06
CA LYS A 120 -5.29 10.14 10.17
C LYS A 120 -6.54 9.32 9.86
N GLU A 121 -7.05 9.36 8.64
CA GLU A 121 -8.25 8.62 8.25
C GLU A 121 -8.05 7.10 8.32
N TYR A 122 -6.83 6.60 8.05
CA TYR A 122 -6.54 5.16 8.13
C TYR A 122 -6.48 4.70 9.58
N LEU A 123 -5.93 5.54 10.47
CA LEU A 123 -5.95 5.28 11.91
C LEU A 123 -7.36 5.36 12.45
N ASP A 124 -8.14 6.37 12.07
CA ASP A 124 -9.53 6.51 12.47
C ASP A 124 -10.35 5.28 12.07
N ILE A 125 -10.15 4.75 10.86
CA ILE A 125 -10.79 3.50 10.42
C ILE A 125 -10.34 2.33 11.27
N PHE A 126 -9.03 2.21 11.53
CA PHE A 126 -8.46 1.14 12.34
C PHE A 126 -9.00 1.15 13.77
N ASP A 127 -9.01 2.31 14.43
CA ASP A 127 -9.40 2.46 15.84
C ASP A 127 -10.91 2.28 16.07
N LYS A 128 -11.74 2.61 15.08
CA LYS A 128 -13.20 2.48 15.17
C LYS A 128 -13.71 1.09 14.83
N ALA A 129 -12.92 0.28 14.14
CA ALA A 129 -13.33 -1.06 13.72
C ALA A 129 -13.35 -2.02 14.92
N GLY A 130 -14.43 -2.82 15.04
CA GLY A 130 -14.53 -3.86 16.07
C GLY A 130 -13.77 -5.14 15.73
N SER A 131 -13.26 -5.27 14.50
CA SER A 131 -12.49 -6.42 14.05
C SER A 131 -11.53 -6.08 12.90
N GLN A 132 -10.55 -6.96 12.66
CA GLN A 132 -9.66 -6.85 11.49
C GLN A 132 -10.44 -6.85 10.17
N GLN A 133 -11.43 -7.73 10.03
CA GLN A 133 -12.22 -7.83 8.81
C GLN A 133 -12.98 -6.51 8.54
N GLU A 134 -13.60 -5.95 9.57
CA GLU A 134 -14.31 -4.67 9.46
C GLU A 134 -13.36 -3.53 9.07
N ALA A 135 -12.16 -3.47 9.65
CA ALA A 135 -11.16 -2.48 9.31
C ALA A 135 -10.69 -2.61 7.85
N GLU A 136 -10.39 -3.83 7.39
CA GLU A 136 -9.97 -4.10 6.01
C GLU A 136 -11.08 -3.76 5.01
N GLU A 137 -12.35 -4.07 5.31
CA GLU A 137 -13.49 -3.71 4.46
C GLU A 137 -13.71 -2.20 4.40
N ALA A 138 -13.57 -1.49 5.52
CA ALA A 138 -13.68 -0.04 5.57
C ALA A 138 -12.53 0.64 4.81
N LEU A 139 -11.29 0.15 4.96
CA LEU A 139 -10.12 0.61 4.22
C LEU A 139 -10.28 0.35 2.72
N LEU A 140 -10.79 -0.81 2.31
CA LEU A 140 -11.10 -1.13 0.92
C LEU A 140 -12.08 -0.11 0.31
N ARG A 141 -13.18 0.18 1.00
CA ARG A 141 -14.17 1.18 0.54
C ARG A 141 -13.53 2.56 0.43
N TYR A 142 -12.80 2.97 1.46
CA TYR A 142 -12.10 4.25 1.48
C TYR A 142 -11.10 4.37 0.32
N MET A 143 -10.28 3.35 0.08
CA MET A 143 -9.34 3.31 -1.03
C MET A 143 -10.04 3.31 -2.39
N LEU A 144 -11.16 2.60 -2.54
CA LEU A 144 -11.93 2.63 -3.78
C LEU A 144 -12.39 4.06 -4.09
N ASP A 145 -12.93 4.77 -3.10
CA ASP A 145 -13.59 6.05 -3.34
C ASP A 145 -12.61 7.21 -3.41
N TYR A 146 -11.54 7.17 -2.63
CA TYR A 146 -10.61 8.28 -2.51
C TYR A 146 -9.21 7.94 -3.03
N GLY A 147 -8.82 6.66 -3.12
CA GLY A 147 -7.47 6.17 -3.46
C GLY A 147 -6.81 6.89 -4.62
N LEU A 148 -5.63 7.49 -4.37
CA LEU A 148 -4.81 8.13 -5.40
C LEU A 148 -3.39 7.57 -5.43
N VAL A 149 -2.98 7.10 -6.59
CA VAL A 149 -1.62 6.70 -6.96
C VAL A 149 -0.79 7.94 -7.27
N ARG A 150 0.28 8.19 -6.49
CA ARG A 150 1.24 9.30 -6.64
C ARG A 150 0.63 10.72 -6.68
N ARG A 151 -0.57 10.93 -6.12
CA ARG A 151 -1.36 12.19 -6.25
C ARG A 151 -1.88 12.49 -7.66
N SER A 152 -1.72 11.58 -8.61
CA SER A 152 -1.95 11.90 -10.03
C SER A 152 -3.06 11.07 -10.67
N PHE A 153 -3.31 9.85 -10.17
CA PHE A 153 -4.28 8.94 -10.77
C PHE A 153 -5.10 8.25 -9.70
N THR A 154 -6.40 8.02 -9.93
CA THR A 154 -7.19 7.21 -9.00
C THR A 154 -6.68 5.76 -9.00
N VAL A 155 -6.70 5.09 -7.84
CA VAL A 155 -6.33 3.67 -7.74
C VAL A 155 -7.22 2.81 -8.63
N LYS A 156 -8.52 3.16 -8.73
CA LYS A 156 -9.47 2.51 -9.64
C LYS A 156 -8.96 2.57 -11.08
N LYS A 157 -8.51 3.74 -11.54
CA LYS A 157 -7.96 3.90 -12.89
C LYS A 157 -6.65 3.13 -13.06
N PHE A 158 -5.72 3.27 -12.12
CA PHE A 158 -4.43 2.59 -12.18
C PHE A 158 -4.60 1.07 -12.32
N TYR A 159 -5.35 0.43 -11.43
CA TYR A 159 -5.56 -1.01 -11.48
C TYR A 159 -6.49 -1.45 -12.63
N ALA A 160 -7.36 -0.58 -13.14
CA ALA A 160 -8.10 -0.85 -14.37
C ALA A 160 -7.17 -0.89 -15.60
N ASP A 161 -6.17 -0.02 -15.65
CA ASP A 161 -5.13 -0.04 -16.70
C ASP A 161 -4.24 -1.29 -16.55
N CYS A 162 -3.90 -1.71 -15.31
CA CYS A 162 -3.24 -2.99 -15.05
C CYS A 162 -4.03 -4.18 -15.60
N TYR A 163 -5.35 -4.23 -15.37
CA TYR A 163 -6.19 -5.27 -15.94
C TYR A 163 -6.15 -5.26 -17.47
N ASP A 164 -6.29 -4.09 -18.10
CA ASP A 164 -6.27 -3.99 -19.57
C ASP A 164 -4.92 -4.43 -20.15
N TYR A 165 -3.83 -4.16 -19.45
CA TYR A 165 -2.50 -4.67 -19.79
C TYR A 165 -2.44 -6.20 -19.69
N TYR A 166 -2.75 -6.78 -18.53
CA TYR A 166 -2.66 -8.24 -18.34
C TYR A 166 -3.63 -9.01 -19.23
N ALA A 167 -4.83 -8.49 -19.50
CA ALA A 167 -5.81 -9.11 -20.40
C ALA A 167 -5.42 -9.01 -21.90
N GLY A 168 -4.30 -8.37 -22.22
CA GLY A 168 -3.80 -8.15 -23.58
C GLY A 168 -4.67 -7.18 -24.39
N LYS A 169 -5.41 -6.28 -23.72
CA LYS A 169 -6.30 -5.31 -24.38
C LYS A 169 -5.58 -4.04 -24.81
N LYS A 170 -4.59 -3.60 -24.04
CA LYS A 170 -3.79 -2.39 -24.30
C LYS A 170 -2.34 -2.60 -23.87
N PRO A 171 -1.35 -1.96 -24.53
CA PRO A 171 0.00 -1.90 -24.00
C PRO A 171 0.02 -1.14 -22.67
N TRP A 172 1.07 -1.37 -21.88
CA TRP A 172 1.27 -0.63 -20.63
C TRP A 172 1.41 0.87 -20.92
N PRO A 173 0.68 1.76 -20.22
CA PRO A 173 0.80 3.19 -20.46
C PRO A 173 2.17 3.73 -20.04
N ASN A 174 2.86 4.42 -20.95
CA ASN A 174 4.22 4.95 -20.75
C ASN A 174 4.33 6.07 -19.69
N PHE A 175 3.20 6.61 -19.22
CA PHE A 175 3.18 7.63 -18.16
C PHE A 175 3.20 7.03 -16.74
N TYR A 176 3.08 5.70 -16.62
CA TYR A 176 3.42 4.99 -15.40
C TYR A 176 4.87 4.49 -15.50
N ASP A 177 5.63 4.53 -14.41
CA ASP A 177 7.02 4.05 -14.40
C ASP A 177 7.15 2.61 -14.89
N GLU A 178 8.29 2.29 -15.51
CA GLU A 178 8.56 1.01 -16.14
C GLU A 178 8.73 -0.18 -15.16
N GLN A 179 8.71 0.05 -13.84
CA GLN A 179 8.79 -1.02 -12.84
C GLN A 179 7.44 -1.72 -12.65
N ARG A 180 7.11 -2.55 -13.65
CA ARG A 180 5.78 -3.12 -13.95
C ARG A 180 5.26 -4.24 -13.04
N GLU A 181 5.97 -4.66 -11.99
CA GLU A 181 5.60 -5.90 -11.29
C GLU A 181 5.43 -5.79 -9.78
N ASN A 182 5.78 -4.64 -9.19
CA ASN A 182 6.28 -4.62 -7.82
C ASN A 182 6.11 -3.28 -7.09
N THR A 183 5.44 -2.30 -7.71
CA THR A 183 5.26 -0.98 -7.11
C THR A 183 3.89 -0.89 -6.48
N VAL A 184 3.86 -1.05 -5.17
CA VAL A 184 2.75 -0.56 -4.39
C VAL A 184 2.97 0.92 -4.13
N ILE A 185 1.94 1.71 -4.38
CA ILE A 185 2.03 3.16 -4.34
C ILE A 185 1.33 3.66 -3.09
N THR A 186 2.12 4.35 -2.25
CA THR A 186 1.62 5.14 -1.14
C THR A 186 0.59 6.16 -1.65
N LEU A 187 -0.62 6.04 -1.12
CA LEU A 187 -1.75 6.85 -1.52
C LEU A 187 -1.60 8.28 -1.02
N ASN A 188 -1.81 9.22 -1.91
CA ASN A 188 -1.87 10.63 -1.55
C ASN A 188 -3.12 11.30 -2.10
N HIS A 189 -4.05 11.67 -1.22
CA HIS A 189 -5.30 12.33 -1.58
C HIS A 189 -5.17 13.85 -1.61
N GLU A 190 -5.90 14.47 -2.53
CA GLU A 190 -6.47 15.80 -2.32
C GLU A 190 -7.51 15.67 -1.19
N LYS A 191 -7.54 16.61 -0.24
CA LYS A 191 -8.59 16.65 0.80
C LYS A 191 -9.96 16.53 0.09
N PRO A 192 -10.95 15.80 0.64
CA PRO A 192 -12.31 15.94 0.16
C PRO A 192 -12.66 17.43 0.22
N GLN A 193 -12.97 18.03 -0.93
CA GLN A 193 -13.63 19.33 -0.93
C GLN A 193 -14.89 19.14 -0.08
N SER A 194 -15.04 19.95 0.95
CA SER A 194 -16.31 20.06 1.63
C SER A 194 -17.40 20.32 0.58
N PRO A 195 -18.64 19.85 0.78
CA PRO A 195 -19.72 19.99 -0.20
C PRO A 195 -19.99 21.45 -0.63
N ASP A 196 -19.44 22.41 0.10
CA ASP A 196 -19.56 23.85 -0.08
C ASP A 196 -18.35 24.52 -0.78
N GLY A 197 -17.32 23.75 -1.18
CA GLY A 197 -16.15 24.28 -1.88
C GLY A 197 -15.26 25.20 -1.03
N SER A 198 -15.40 25.21 0.29
CA SER A 198 -14.58 26.06 1.16
C SER A 198 -13.22 25.42 1.50
N PHE A 199 -12.14 26.18 1.29
CA PHE A 199 -10.82 25.85 1.81
C PHE A 199 -10.76 26.32 3.26
N ASN A 200 -10.73 25.40 4.23
CA ASN A 200 -10.35 25.76 5.60
C ASN A 200 -8.82 25.80 5.70
N PRO A 201 -8.23 26.91 6.21
CA PRO A 201 -6.79 27.10 6.34
C PRO A 201 -6.13 26.05 7.25
#